data_AF-A0A242NDW3-F1
#
_entry.id   AF-A0A242NDW3-F1
#
_cell.length_a   1.000
_cell.length_b   1.000
_cell.length_c   1.000
_cell.angle_alpha   90.00
_cell.angle_beta   90.00
_cell.angle_gamma   90.00
#
_symmetry.space_group_name_H-M   'P 1'
#
loop_
_entity.id
_entity.type
_entity.pdbx_description
1 polymer ?
#
loop_
_entity_poly.entity_id
_entity_poly.type
_entity_poly.pdbx_seq_one_letter_code
_entity_poly.pdbx_strand_id
1 'polypeptide(L)'
;MAICDFPKTSSKIGQTSTSCLQKFTIHFRRPDKLKQDQNVPYRGQYGFDWLRDEYIYPMETVMFNQFTSTSIEQKYTPLCRTIDIPDLKEEYLKDVEPPGNPEKKFKPHDQDYYPAWLSIFACNVQGDNADAGSDIHKEGVYLDLQLDEIYEIIDDGTEIFFKSSDPCLKITPEKISISEFLKTKREKRILDKNIGQPEIYYYKLENAVKVICQGDTLKEHGQIKVFAKLGAIKIEVGRLMVYQNNQIGKAKIVVVNVITNYDNNKKVIPRSYPILNYFFNYQSFNQAMIKVELKKNEDFDLYALRNENPDIEIFLDDMKNHNYRTNEKPSTEIRNRLCALYEKYGKHDLEGKPINDKKQLSTYLFFTNLSPSDVDSVGFVGGIATIGTKEGGNMVVMFQQGLHKGSSIVHEVAHSFSLCHTFEPSPANKKPKFHRGYTDNFMDYHEFIKSSDPNDHDDNKHEMYSFFKWQWEMMRDDLSIEKKWNNL
;
A
#
# COMPACT_ATOMS: atom_id res chain seq x y z
N MET A 1 7.74 -41.51 4.48
CA MET A 1 6.42 -41.62 3.80
C MET A 1 5.62 -42.67 4.54
N ALA A 2 4.70 -42.26 5.42
CA ALA A 2 3.74 -43.20 6.00
C ALA A 2 2.54 -43.24 5.05
N ILE A 3 2.43 -44.34 4.33
CA ILE A 3 1.32 -44.67 3.45
C ILE A 3 0.13 -44.99 4.35
N CYS A 4 -1.02 -44.37 4.08
CA CYS A 4 -2.28 -44.72 4.71
C CYS A 4 -2.61 -46.19 4.38
N ASP A 5 -2.46 -47.09 5.35
CA ASP A 5 -3.05 -48.42 5.24
C ASP A 5 -4.58 -48.28 5.37
N PHE A 6 -5.28 -48.48 4.24
CA PHE A 6 -6.73 -48.58 4.23
C PHE A 6 -7.16 -49.86 4.94
N PRO A 7 -8.12 -49.82 5.88
CA PRO A 7 -8.79 -51.02 6.35
C PRO A 7 -9.51 -51.69 5.17
N LYS A 8 -9.19 -52.96 4.91
CA LYS A 8 -9.92 -53.83 3.98
C LYS A 8 -11.30 -54.17 4.54
N THR A 9 -12.21 -53.20 4.58
CA THR A 9 -13.67 -53.40 4.60
C THR A 9 -14.32 -52.07 4.23
N SER A 10 -15.12 -52.08 3.16
CA SER A 10 -15.83 -50.90 2.65
C SER A 10 -16.69 -50.24 3.73
N SER A 11 -16.40 -48.99 4.07
CA SER A 11 -17.33 -48.12 4.77
C SER A 11 -18.54 -47.85 3.87
N LYS A 12 -19.76 -47.95 4.45
CA LYS A 12 -21.00 -47.56 3.77
C LYS A 12 -20.88 -46.12 3.25
N ILE A 13 -21.40 -45.88 2.05
CA ILE A 13 -21.52 -44.56 1.44
C ILE A 13 -22.15 -43.60 2.48
N GLY A 14 -21.43 -42.53 2.85
CA GLY A 14 -21.92 -41.49 3.76
C GLY A 14 -21.24 -41.35 5.13
N GLN A 15 -20.09 -41.97 5.40
CA GLN A 15 -19.30 -41.67 6.61
C GLN A 15 -17.88 -41.20 6.25
N THR A 16 -17.64 -39.90 6.40
CA THR A 16 -16.30 -39.32 6.48
C THR A 16 -15.58 -39.91 7.69
N SER A 17 -14.38 -40.45 7.48
CA SER A 17 -13.51 -40.91 8.56
C SER A 17 -13.25 -39.75 9.53
N THR A 18 -13.77 -39.83 10.75
CA THR A 18 -13.57 -38.87 11.84
C THR A 18 -12.16 -38.90 12.43
N SER A 19 -11.23 -39.67 11.85
CA SER A 19 -9.87 -39.87 12.38
C SER A 19 -8.77 -39.13 11.61
N CYS A 20 -9.09 -38.48 10.49
CA CYS A 20 -8.11 -37.80 9.65
C CYS A 20 -8.33 -36.29 9.67
N LEU A 21 -7.26 -35.53 9.92
CA LEU A 21 -7.28 -34.07 9.81
C LEU A 21 -7.71 -33.65 8.40
N GLN A 22 -8.80 -32.89 8.30
CA GLN A 22 -9.29 -32.39 7.00
C GLN A 22 -8.28 -31.43 6.36
N LYS A 23 -8.32 -31.34 5.02
CA LYS A 23 -7.41 -30.46 4.27
C LYS A 23 -8.05 -29.10 4.04
N PHE A 24 -7.36 -28.06 4.49
CA PHE A 24 -7.74 -26.66 4.29
C PHE A 24 -6.51 -25.77 4.41
N THR A 25 -6.66 -24.50 4.07
CA THR A 25 -5.65 -23.48 4.35
C THR A 25 -6.25 -22.34 5.16
N ILE A 26 -5.44 -21.71 6.01
CA ILE A 26 -5.82 -20.52 6.77
C ILE A 26 -5.09 -19.33 6.20
N HIS A 27 -5.82 -18.26 5.95
CA HIS A 27 -5.32 -17.03 5.39
C HIS A 27 -5.65 -15.86 6.30
N PHE A 28 -4.68 -14.98 6.48
CA PHE A 28 -4.93 -13.69 7.11
C PHE A 28 -5.51 -12.74 6.07
N ARG A 29 -6.54 -12.00 6.47
CA ARG A 29 -7.19 -11.01 5.62
C ARG A 29 -7.32 -9.69 6.37
N ARG A 30 -7.39 -8.63 5.58
CA ARG A 30 -7.66 -7.29 6.07
C ARG A 30 -9.13 -7.21 6.52
N PRO A 31 -9.42 -6.65 7.70
CA PRO A 31 -10.78 -6.44 8.15
C PRO A 31 -11.45 -5.34 7.33
N ASP A 32 -12.73 -5.53 7.01
CA ASP A 32 -13.55 -4.48 6.39
C ASP A 32 -13.80 -3.34 7.38
N LYS A 33 -13.91 -3.67 8.68
CA LYS A 33 -14.10 -2.72 9.79
C LYS A 33 -13.17 -3.05 10.94
N LEU A 34 -12.51 -2.03 11.47
CA LEU A 34 -11.52 -2.14 12.54
C LEU A 34 -12.17 -2.16 13.91
N LYS A 35 -12.04 -3.29 14.61
CA LYS A 35 -12.51 -3.42 16.00
C LYS A 35 -11.81 -2.45 16.97
N GLN A 36 -10.55 -2.11 16.71
CA GLN A 36 -9.79 -1.18 17.56
C GLN A 36 -10.24 0.29 17.44
N ASP A 37 -11.05 0.62 16.44
CA ASP A 37 -11.44 1.99 16.12
C ASP A 37 -12.95 2.07 15.84
N GLN A 38 -13.75 1.61 16.81
CA GLN A 38 -15.22 1.71 16.80
C GLN A 38 -15.89 1.16 15.51
N ASN A 39 -15.31 0.14 14.88
CA ASN A 39 -15.78 -0.46 13.64
C ASN A 39 -15.78 0.49 12.43
N VAL A 40 -14.86 1.47 12.38
CA VAL A 40 -14.61 2.25 11.16
C VAL A 40 -13.95 1.40 10.07
N PRO A 41 -14.12 1.74 8.78
CA PRO A 41 -13.44 1.03 7.70
C PRO A 41 -11.92 1.10 7.84
N TYR A 42 -11.24 0.00 7.48
CA TYR A 42 -9.80 0.08 7.27
C TYR A 42 -9.49 1.02 6.11
N ARG A 43 -8.55 1.95 6.34
CA ARG A 43 -8.07 2.99 5.43
C ARG A 43 -6.56 3.21 5.59
N GLY A 44 -5.81 2.12 5.72
CA GLY A 44 -4.34 2.17 5.80
C GLY A 44 -3.78 2.35 7.22
N GLN A 45 -4.55 2.01 8.26
CA GLN A 45 -4.14 2.18 9.66
C GLN A 45 -2.87 1.41 10.05
N TYR A 46 -2.47 0.41 9.28
CA TYR A 46 -1.21 -0.34 9.37
C TYR A 46 -0.88 -0.89 7.98
N GLY A 47 0.34 -1.37 7.72
CA GLY A 47 0.63 -1.97 6.41
C GLY A 47 0.11 -3.40 6.36
N PHE A 48 -0.73 -3.72 5.38
CA PHE A 48 -1.20 -5.08 5.15
C PHE A 48 -1.42 -5.33 3.66
N ASP A 49 -0.79 -6.38 3.14
CA ASP A 49 -0.85 -6.73 1.73
C ASP A 49 -0.85 -8.25 1.54
N TRP A 50 -1.53 -8.75 0.51
CA TRP A 50 -1.56 -10.17 0.17
C TRP A 50 -1.84 -10.33 -1.32
N LEU A 51 -1.37 -11.45 -1.89
CA LEU A 51 -1.67 -11.78 -3.27
C LEU A 51 -3.17 -12.06 -3.39
N ARG A 52 -3.90 -11.14 -4.02
CA ARG A 52 -5.34 -11.27 -4.23
C ARG A 52 -5.63 -12.12 -5.44
N ASP A 53 -6.73 -12.86 -5.37
CA ASP A 53 -7.12 -13.75 -6.45
C ASP A 53 -7.42 -12.94 -7.73
N GLU A 54 -8.08 -11.78 -7.60
CA GLU A 54 -8.38 -10.89 -8.72
C GLU A 54 -7.13 -10.31 -9.40
N TYR A 55 -5.96 -10.36 -8.75
CA TYR A 55 -4.71 -9.93 -9.37
C TYR A 55 -4.22 -10.94 -10.41
N ILE A 56 -4.44 -12.24 -10.20
CA ILE A 56 -3.83 -13.31 -11.00
C ILE A 56 -4.84 -14.17 -11.74
N TYR A 57 -6.12 -14.06 -11.42
CA TYR A 57 -7.20 -14.78 -12.08
C TYR A 57 -8.21 -13.82 -12.73
N PRO A 58 -8.86 -14.23 -13.83
CA PRO A 58 -9.86 -13.43 -14.51
C PRO A 58 -11.16 -13.33 -13.70
N MET A 59 -11.19 -12.34 -12.80
CA MET A 59 -12.31 -12.08 -11.88
C MET A 59 -12.95 -10.70 -12.07
N GLU A 60 -12.29 -9.80 -12.79
CA GLU A 60 -12.72 -8.39 -12.94
C GLU A 60 -12.97 -8.06 -14.42
N THR A 61 -13.98 -7.23 -14.67
CA THR A 61 -14.26 -6.73 -16.01
C THR A 61 -13.44 -5.47 -16.24
N VAL A 62 -12.32 -5.61 -16.94
CA VAL A 62 -11.50 -4.48 -17.38
C VAL A 62 -12.02 -4.01 -18.73
N MET A 63 -12.31 -2.72 -18.87
CA MET A 63 -12.92 -2.19 -20.10
C MET A 63 -11.89 -1.83 -21.18
N PHE A 64 -10.71 -1.37 -20.77
CA PHE A 64 -9.64 -0.95 -21.66
C PHE A 64 -8.30 -1.53 -21.23
N ASN A 65 -7.56 -2.09 -22.20
CA ASN A 65 -6.19 -2.54 -22.01
C ASN A 65 -5.23 -1.43 -22.42
N GLN A 66 -4.70 -0.69 -21.43
CA GLN A 66 -3.75 0.38 -21.67
C GLN A 66 -2.38 -0.12 -22.17
N PHE A 67 -2.04 -1.39 -21.99
CA PHE A 67 -0.77 -1.96 -22.44
C PHE A 67 -0.76 -2.26 -23.94
N THR A 68 -1.92 -2.56 -24.52
CA THR A 68 -2.09 -2.83 -25.96
C THR A 68 -2.87 -1.73 -26.68
N SER A 69 -3.38 -0.73 -25.96
CA SER A 69 -4.24 0.34 -26.48
C SER A 69 -5.50 -0.19 -27.17
N THR A 70 -6.15 -1.20 -26.57
CA THR A 70 -7.34 -1.86 -27.14
C THR A 70 -8.44 -1.99 -26.10
N SER A 71 -9.68 -1.73 -26.48
CA SER A 71 -10.85 -2.11 -25.68
C SER A 71 -10.87 -3.63 -25.49
N ILE A 72 -11.20 -4.07 -24.27
CA ILE A 72 -11.34 -5.49 -23.97
C ILE A 72 -12.81 -5.86 -24.17
N GLU A 73 -13.08 -6.78 -25.09
CA GLU A 73 -14.41 -7.39 -25.20
C GLU A 73 -14.78 -8.03 -23.86
N GLN A 74 -16.04 -7.87 -23.42
CA GLN A 74 -16.69 -8.29 -22.16
C GLN A 74 -16.22 -9.63 -21.52
N LYS A 75 -14.94 -9.74 -21.19
CA LYS A 75 -14.29 -10.91 -20.62
C LYS A 75 -13.65 -10.48 -19.32
N TYR A 76 -13.76 -11.37 -18.34
CA TYR A 76 -13.06 -11.19 -17.10
C TYR A 76 -11.56 -11.34 -17.35
N THR A 77 -10.76 -10.49 -16.71
CA THR A 77 -9.32 -10.36 -16.90
C THR A 77 -8.66 -10.24 -15.53
N PRO A 78 -7.46 -10.82 -15.30
CA PRO A 78 -6.69 -10.55 -14.10
C PRO A 78 -6.28 -9.08 -14.04
N LEU A 79 -6.27 -8.48 -12.85
CA LEU A 79 -5.88 -7.08 -12.70
C LEU A 79 -4.39 -6.86 -12.93
N CYS A 80 -3.53 -7.85 -12.63
CA CYS A 80 -2.13 -7.80 -13.03
C CYS A 80 -2.00 -8.20 -14.50
N ARG A 81 -1.16 -7.46 -15.23
CA ARG A 81 -0.82 -7.74 -16.62
C ARG A 81 -0.32 -9.19 -16.72
N THR A 82 -0.92 -9.98 -17.61
CA THR A 82 -0.70 -11.43 -17.69
C THR A 82 0.77 -11.86 -17.72
N ILE A 83 1.61 -11.13 -18.45
CA ILE A 83 3.05 -11.44 -18.55
C ILE A 83 3.83 -11.20 -17.24
N ASP A 84 3.30 -10.38 -16.33
CA ASP A 84 3.93 -10.03 -15.06
C ASP A 84 3.43 -10.90 -13.89
N ILE A 85 2.42 -11.75 -14.09
CA ILE A 85 1.87 -12.64 -13.05
C ILE A 85 2.94 -13.56 -12.43
N PRO A 86 3.88 -14.16 -13.19
CA PRO A 86 4.96 -14.95 -12.59
C PRO A 86 5.82 -14.13 -11.62
N ASP A 87 6.22 -12.92 -12.04
CA ASP A 87 7.04 -12.01 -11.22
C ASP A 87 6.27 -11.54 -9.99
N LEU A 88 4.96 -11.31 -10.11
CA LEU A 88 4.09 -10.98 -8.98
C LEU A 88 4.05 -12.12 -7.95
N LYS A 89 3.89 -13.36 -8.41
CA LYS A 89 3.90 -14.55 -7.53
C LYS A 89 5.25 -14.70 -6.83
N GLU A 90 6.36 -14.50 -7.54
CA GLU A 90 7.70 -14.54 -6.97
C GLU A 90 7.89 -13.44 -5.92
N GLU A 91 7.42 -12.22 -6.19
CA GLU A 91 7.48 -11.12 -5.24
C GLU A 91 6.80 -11.50 -3.92
N TYR A 92 5.62 -12.13 -3.92
CA TYR A 92 4.96 -12.57 -2.68
C TYR A 92 5.62 -13.77 -1.98
N LEU A 93 6.51 -14.50 -2.66
CA LEU A 93 7.28 -15.61 -2.09
C LEU A 93 8.67 -15.17 -1.61
N LYS A 94 9.14 -13.99 -2.03
CA LYS A 94 10.39 -13.39 -1.58
C LYS A 94 10.39 -13.28 -0.05
N ASP A 95 11.50 -13.68 0.59
CA ASP A 95 11.73 -13.58 2.04
C ASP A 95 10.74 -14.37 2.94
N VAL A 96 9.94 -15.28 2.37
CA VAL A 96 9.01 -16.16 3.11
C VAL A 96 9.72 -17.33 3.80
N GLU A 97 10.76 -17.88 3.18
CA GLU A 97 11.60 -18.93 3.78
C GLU A 97 12.91 -18.35 4.31
N PRO A 98 13.47 -18.87 5.42
CA PRO A 98 14.74 -18.38 5.96
C PRO A 98 15.88 -18.50 4.93
N PRO A 99 16.84 -17.55 4.94
CA PRO A 99 18.06 -17.68 4.14
C PRO A 99 18.74 -19.02 4.40
N GLY A 100 19.00 -19.80 3.33
CA GLY A 100 19.71 -21.08 3.41
C GLY A 100 18.88 -22.35 3.21
N ASN A 101 17.56 -22.25 2.98
CA ASN A 101 16.77 -23.41 2.49
C ASN A 101 15.72 -23.06 1.43
N PRO A 102 16.12 -22.45 0.29
CA PRO A 102 15.20 -21.99 -0.76
C PRO A 102 14.44 -23.12 -1.48
N GLU A 103 14.86 -24.38 -1.32
CA GLU A 103 14.21 -25.53 -1.96
C GLU A 103 12.91 -25.96 -1.27
N LYS A 104 12.69 -25.54 -0.01
CA LYS A 104 11.50 -25.92 0.75
C LYS A 104 10.40 -24.87 0.61
N LYS A 105 9.77 -24.80 -0.56
CA LYS A 105 8.56 -23.98 -0.75
C LYS A 105 7.49 -24.39 0.27
N PHE A 106 6.96 -23.44 1.03
CA PHE A 106 5.78 -23.69 1.86
C PHE A 106 4.57 -23.98 0.98
N LYS A 107 4.18 -25.25 0.92
CA LYS A 107 3.05 -25.75 0.14
C LYS A 107 2.14 -26.59 1.04
N PRO A 108 1.28 -25.96 1.85
CA PRO A 108 0.33 -26.70 2.68
C PRO A 108 -0.53 -27.58 1.76
N HIS A 109 -0.55 -28.89 2.04
CA HIS A 109 -1.25 -29.88 1.22
C HIS A 109 -0.85 -29.89 -0.27
N ASP A 110 0.42 -29.61 -0.56
CA ASP A 110 0.99 -29.56 -1.91
C ASP A 110 0.41 -28.47 -2.83
N GLN A 111 -0.35 -27.52 -2.26
CA GLN A 111 -0.89 -26.37 -2.98
C GLN A 111 0.03 -25.15 -2.88
N ASP A 112 0.03 -24.31 -3.92
CA ASP A 112 0.69 -23.02 -3.84
C ASP A 112 0.02 -22.15 -2.77
N TYR A 113 0.82 -21.54 -1.91
CA TYR A 113 0.35 -20.67 -0.84
C TYR A 113 1.21 -19.41 -0.77
N TYR A 114 0.55 -18.26 -0.77
CA TYR A 114 1.18 -16.94 -0.75
C TYR A 114 0.79 -16.26 0.57
N PRO A 115 1.69 -16.20 1.56
CA PRO A 115 1.39 -15.55 2.84
C PRO A 115 1.04 -14.07 2.67
N ALA A 116 0.13 -13.60 3.51
CA ALA A 116 -0.06 -12.16 3.69
C ALA A 116 1.14 -11.55 4.42
N TRP A 117 1.33 -10.25 4.24
CA TRP A 117 2.38 -9.46 4.85
C TRP A 117 1.77 -8.37 5.73
N LEU A 118 2.30 -8.24 6.95
CA LEU A 118 1.91 -7.23 7.92
C LEU A 118 3.10 -6.34 8.26
N SER A 119 2.90 -5.03 8.27
CA SER A 119 3.89 -4.03 8.68
C SER A 119 3.31 -3.21 9.84
N ILE A 120 3.93 -3.37 11.01
CA ILE A 120 3.51 -2.73 12.27
C ILE A 120 4.70 -2.25 13.10
N PHE A 121 4.56 -1.08 13.71
CA PHE A 121 5.48 -0.58 14.72
C PHE A 121 5.49 -1.46 15.98
N ALA A 122 6.68 -1.60 16.55
CA ALA A 122 6.85 -2.16 17.88
C ALA A 122 6.49 -1.12 18.95
N CYS A 123 5.90 -1.55 20.06
CA CYS A 123 5.56 -0.68 21.19
C CYS A 123 6.27 -1.12 22.47
N ASN A 124 6.37 -0.19 23.43
CA ASN A 124 7.03 -0.44 24.72
C ASN A 124 8.48 -0.96 24.59
N VAL A 125 9.20 -0.54 23.55
CA VAL A 125 10.61 -0.89 23.34
C VAL A 125 11.47 -0.05 24.29
N GLN A 126 12.39 -0.69 25.00
CA GLN A 126 13.28 -0.04 25.98
C GLN A 126 14.75 -0.25 25.62
N GLY A 127 15.64 0.46 26.31
CA GLY A 127 17.09 0.36 26.10
C GLY A 127 17.55 1.02 24.80
N ASP A 128 18.63 0.49 24.22
CA ASP A 128 19.32 1.09 23.06
C ASP A 128 18.47 1.11 21.77
N ASN A 129 17.37 0.36 21.74
CA ASN A 129 16.41 0.32 20.61
C ASN A 129 15.16 1.18 20.84
N ALA A 130 15.09 2.00 21.90
CA ALA A 130 13.89 2.76 22.26
C ALA A 130 13.37 3.67 21.12
N ASP A 131 14.27 4.21 20.28
CA ASP A 131 13.92 5.05 19.12
C ASP A 131 13.10 4.32 18.04
N ALA A 132 13.21 2.98 17.97
CA ALA A 132 12.42 2.15 17.06
C ALA A 132 11.00 1.87 17.60
N GLY A 133 10.77 2.12 18.89
CA GLY A 133 9.45 2.07 19.51
C GLY A 133 8.51 3.15 18.97
N SER A 134 7.21 2.86 19.02
CA SER A 134 6.17 3.82 18.64
C SER A 134 4.89 3.60 19.44
N ASP A 135 4.17 4.69 19.67
CA ASP A 135 2.77 4.63 20.09
C ASP A 135 1.83 4.29 18.93
N ILE A 136 2.31 4.42 17.69
CA ILE A 136 1.60 3.94 16.49
C ILE A 136 1.44 2.41 16.65
N HIS A 137 0.21 1.92 16.59
CA HIS A 137 -0.18 0.51 16.81
C HIS A 137 0.06 -0.08 18.21
N LYS A 138 0.23 0.74 19.26
CA LYS A 138 0.46 0.24 20.63
C LYS A 138 -0.64 -0.68 21.18
N GLU A 139 -1.86 -0.54 20.68
CA GLU A 139 -3.01 -1.38 21.06
C GLU A 139 -3.05 -2.73 20.31
N GLY A 140 -2.17 -2.90 19.31
CA GLY A 140 -2.19 -4.00 18.34
C GLY A 140 -3.10 -3.71 17.15
N VAL A 141 -3.13 -4.64 16.20
CA VAL A 141 -3.96 -4.58 14.99
C VAL A 141 -4.81 -5.84 14.88
N TYR A 142 -6.07 -5.68 14.51
CA TYR A 142 -6.96 -6.80 14.25
C TYR A 142 -6.90 -7.24 12.79
N LEU A 143 -6.90 -8.56 12.58
CA LEU A 143 -6.97 -9.20 11.27
C LEU A 143 -8.13 -10.19 11.23
N ASP A 144 -8.70 -10.34 10.04
CA ASP A 144 -9.65 -11.41 9.74
C ASP A 144 -8.89 -12.71 9.48
N LEU A 145 -9.56 -13.83 9.70
CA LEU A 145 -9.09 -15.13 9.25
C LEU A 145 -10.06 -15.72 8.25
N GLN A 146 -9.53 -16.26 7.17
CA GLN A 146 -10.28 -16.95 6.14
C GLN A 146 -9.81 -18.40 6.07
N LEU A 147 -10.74 -19.34 6.14
CA LEU A 147 -10.49 -20.76 5.94
C LEU A 147 -10.93 -21.11 4.53
N ASP A 148 -9.99 -21.55 3.69
CA ASP A 148 -10.28 -22.07 2.35
C ASP A 148 -10.33 -23.60 2.37
N GLU A 149 -11.44 -24.15 1.90
CA GLU A 149 -11.65 -25.58 1.81
C GLU A 149 -10.84 -26.18 0.66
N ILE A 150 -10.09 -27.24 0.94
CA ILE A 150 -9.59 -28.16 -0.10
C ILE A 150 -10.53 -29.36 -0.18
N TYR A 151 -10.97 -29.84 0.99
CA TYR A 151 -12.11 -30.73 1.14
C TYR A 151 -13.12 -30.09 2.09
N GLU A 152 -14.37 -30.57 2.03
CA GLU A 152 -15.44 -30.13 2.91
C GLU A 152 -15.05 -30.29 4.38
N ILE A 153 -15.20 -29.22 5.16
CA ILE A 153 -14.81 -29.17 6.56
C ILE A 153 -16.00 -29.53 7.46
N ILE A 154 -15.71 -30.31 8.49
CA ILE A 154 -16.66 -30.73 9.52
C ILE A 154 -16.17 -30.30 10.89
N ASP A 155 -17.08 -30.25 11.87
CA ASP A 155 -16.71 -30.06 13.27
C ASP A 155 -16.22 -31.39 13.85
N ASP A 156 -14.91 -31.62 13.79
CA ASP A 156 -14.23 -32.81 14.32
C ASP A 156 -13.39 -32.51 15.58
N GLY A 157 -13.52 -31.31 16.14
CA GLY A 157 -12.69 -30.83 17.24
C GLY A 157 -11.28 -30.39 16.86
N THR A 158 -10.99 -30.19 15.56
CA THR A 158 -9.72 -29.60 15.12
C THR A 158 -9.48 -28.22 15.75
N GLU A 159 -8.28 -28.02 16.29
CA GLU A 159 -7.82 -26.75 16.84
C GLU A 159 -6.78 -26.10 15.93
N ILE A 160 -6.87 -24.79 15.75
CA ILE A 160 -5.93 -23.97 14.97
C ILE A 160 -5.05 -23.19 15.95
N PHE A 161 -3.75 -23.42 15.90
CA PHE A 161 -2.75 -22.79 16.78
C PHE A 161 -1.89 -21.79 16.02
N PHE A 162 -1.55 -20.69 16.67
CA PHE A 162 -0.64 -19.69 16.14
C PHE A 162 0.72 -19.77 16.85
N LYS A 163 1.80 -19.78 16.09
CA LYS A 163 3.16 -19.80 16.62
C LYS A 163 4.00 -18.68 15.99
N SER A 164 4.29 -17.65 16.79
CA SER A 164 5.22 -16.59 16.42
C SER A 164 6.66 -17.08 16.34
N SER A 165 7.46 -16.47 15.45
CA SER A 165 8.90 -16.70 15.35
C SER A 165 9.71 -16.03 16.43
N ASP A 166 9.20 -14.93 16.99
CA ASP A 166 9.90 -14.09 17.94
C ASP A 166 9.02 -13.81 19.18
N PRO A 167 9.58 -13.80 20.42
CA PRO A 167 8.84 -13.48 21.63
C PRO A 167 8.19 -12.08 21.66
N CYS A 168 8.74 -11.09 20.96
CA CYS A 168 8.14 -9.75 20.89
C CYS A 168 6.86 -9.74 20.05
N LEU A 169 6.73 -10.68 19.11
CA LEU A 169 5.57 -10.81 18.23
C LEU A 169 4.49 -11.67 18.88
N LYS A 170 3.40 -11.05 19.31
CA LYS A 170 2.30 -11.72 20.02
C LYS A 170 1.04 -11.72 19.16
N ILE A 171 0.29 -12.81 19.27
CA ILE A 171 -1.01 -12.98 18.63
C ILE A 171 -2.03 -13.46 19.66
N THR A 172 -3.24 -12.92 19.59
CA THR A 172 -4.32 -13.25 20.52
C THR A 172 -5.64 -13.42 19.76
N PRO A 173 -6.40 -14.50 19.99
CA PRO A 173 -6.08 -15.64 20.87
C PRO A 173 -4.92 -16.49 20.32
N GLU A 174 -4.31 -17.32 21.18
CA GLU A 174 -3.22 -18.24 20.78
C GLU A 174 -3.72 -19.46 19.98
N LYS A 175 -5.02 -19.74 20.08
CA LYS A 175 -5.70 -20.79 19.33
C LYS A 175 -7.18 -20.48 19.09
N ILE A 176 -7.75 -21.08 18.04
CA ILE A 176 -9.15 -20.97 17.64
C ILE A 176 -9.67 -22.37 17.29
N SER A 177 -10.93 -22.68 17.62
CA SER A 177 -11.57 -23.95 17.23
C SER A 177 -12.06 -23.89 15.78
N ILE A 178 -11.96 -25.00 15.03
CA ILE A 178 -12.55 -25.12 13.69
C ILE A 178 -14.06 -24.81 13.68
N SER A 179 -14.74 -25.14 14.78
CA SER A 179 -16.17 -24.90 14.96
C SER A 179 -16.54 -23.41 15.00
N GLU A 180 -15.58 -22.51 15.25
CA GLU A 180 -15.84 -21.07 15.14
C GLU A 180 -16.05 -20.67 13.67
N PHE A 181 -15.25 -21.19 12.74
CA PHE A 181 -15.43 -20.94 11.31
C PHE A 181 -16.78 -21.48 10.82
N LEU A 182 -17.16 -22.68 11.25
CA LEU A 182 -18.40 -23.35 10.82
C LEU A 182 -19.68 -22.66 11.34
N LYS A 183 -19.57 -21.77 12.33
CA LYS A 183 -20.68 -20.89 12.76
C LYS A 183 -20.90 -19.71 11.82
N THR A 184 -19.94 -19.41 10.95
CA THR A 184 -20.06 -18.35 9.95
C THR A 184 -20.64 -18.90 8.66
N LYS A 185 -21.04 -17.99 7.77
CA LYS A 185 -21.59 -18.37 6.47
C LYS A 185 -20.50 -19.05 5.62
N ARG A 186 -20.81 -20.22 5.08
CA ARG A 186 -20.01 -20.83 4.00
C ARG A 186 -20.22 -20.01 2.73
N GLU A 187 -19.16 -19.40 2.24
CA GLU A 187 -19.16 -18.60 1.02
C GLU A 187 -18.49 -19.36 -0.12
N LYS A 188 -18.69 -18.86 -1.34
CA LYS A 188 -18.16 -19.44 -2.58
C LYS A 188 -17.55 -18.32 -3.40
N ARG A 189 -16.31 -18.54 -3.88
CA ARG A 189 -15.68 -17.71 -4.90
C ARG A 189 -15.30 -18.53 -6.14
N ILE A 190 -15.43 -17.91 -7.30
CA ILE A 190 -15.04 -18.47 -8.60
C ILE A 190 -13.78 -17.73 -9.05
N LEU A 191 -12.69 -18.46 -9.29
CA LEU A 191 -11.42 -17.85 -9.66
C LEU A 191 -11.39 -17.40 -11.13
N ASP A 192 -11.89 -18.22 -12.06
CA ASP A 192 -12.07 -17.78 -13.45
C ASP A 192 -13.56 -17.65 -13.78
N LYS A 193 -14.04 -16.40 -13.84
CA LYS A 193 -15.44 -16.10 -14.12
C LYS A 193 -15.82 -16.33 -15.58
N ASN A 194 -14.87 -16.47 -16.51
CA ASN A 194 -15.17 -16.79 -17.90
C ASN A 194 -15.57 -18.25 -18.08
N ILE A 195 -14.99 -19.16 -17.29
CA ILE A 195 -15.28 -20.61 -17.36
C ILE A 195 -16.05 -21.14 -16.14
N GLY A 196 -16.19 -20.35 -15.09
CA GLY A 196 -16.94 -20.69 -13.88
C GLY A 196 -16.19 -21.59 -12.89
N GLN A 197 -14.89 -21.83 -13.06
CA GLN A 197 -14.07 -22.76 -12.26
C GLN A 197 -12.60 -22.30 -12.20
N PRO A 198 -11.79 -22.73 -11.23
CA PRO A 198 -12.19 -23.53 -10.06
C PRO A 198 -13.02 -22.71 -9.07
N GLU A 199 -13.87 -23.43 -8.34
CA GLU A 199 -14.61 -22.91 -7.20
C GLU A 199 -13.86 -23.18 -5.89
N ILE A 200 -13.78 -22.15 -5.03
CA ILE A 200 -13.26 -22.27 -3.67
C ILE A 200 -14.38 -21.92 -2.72
N TYR A 201 -14.69 -22.86 -1.82
CA TYR A 201 -15.56 -22.60 -0.68
C TYR A 201 -14.73 -22.14 0.50
N TYR A 202 -15.24 -21.17 1.26
CA TYR A 202 -14.50 -20.61 2.39
C TYR A 202 -15.41 -20.10 3.51
N TYR A 203 -14.81 -19.88 4.67
CA TYR A 203 -15.43 -19.28 5.85
C TYR A 203 -14.58 -18.09 6.31
N LYS A 204 -15.21 -17.05 6.87
CA LYS A 204 -14.52 -15.82 7.29
C LYS A 204 -14.85 -15.50 8.74
N LEU A 205 -13.82 -15.40 9.58
CA LEU A 205 -13.90 -14.87 10.93
C LEU A 205 -13.40 -13.42 10.93
N GLU A 206 -14.31 -12.48 11.17
CA GLU A 206 -13.99 -11.06 11.23
C GLU A 206 -13.30 -10.68 12.53
N ASN A 207 -12.25 -9.85 12.45
CA ASN A 207 -11.44 -9.37 13.58
C ASN A 207 -11.02 -10.50 14.54
N ALA A 208 -10.72 -11.67 13.98
CA ALA A 208 -10.52 -12.92 14.71
C ALA A 208 -9.26 -12.90 15.60
N VAL A 209 -8.20 -12.25 15.13
CA VAL A 209 -6.91 -12.22 15.82
C VAL A 209 -6.39 -10.80 15.95
N LYS A 210 -5.77 -10.52 17.10
CA LYS A 210 -5.01 -9.31 17.35
C LYS A 210 -3.53 -9.62 17.29
N VAL A 211 -2.77 -8.88 16.48
CA VAL A 211 -1.32 -8.99 16.36
C VAL A 211 -0.67 -7.74 16.93
N ILE A 212 0.39 -7.92 17.72
CA ILE A 212 1.16 -6.82 18.32
C ILE A 212 2.64 -7.20 18.40
N CYS A 213 3.52 -6.24 18.14
CA CYS A 213 4.95 -6.36 18.41
C CYS A 213 5.27 -5.51 19.65
N GLN A 214 5.69 -6.13 20.75
CA GLN A 214 5.79 -5.46 22.05
C GLN A 214 7.04 -5.87 22.82
N GLY A 215 7.70 -4.89 23.42
CA GLY A 215 8.83 -5.07 24.35
C GLY A 215 10.19 -5.11 23.66
N ASP A 216 10.24 -5.52 22.40
CA ASP A 216 11.42 -5.46 21.53
C ASP A 216 10.95 -5.32 20.07
N THR A 217 11.89 -5.36 19.13
CA THR A 217 11.71 -5.22 17.68
C THR A 217 12.11 -6.48 16.93
N LEU A 218 11.53 -6.66 15.75
CA LEU A 218 11.93 -7.65 14.76
C LEU A 218 13.14 -7.14 13.98
N LYS A 219 14.30 -7.79 14.19
CA LYS A 219 15.57 -7.47 13.51
C LYS A 219 15.63 -7.98 12.07
N GLU A 220 14.81 -8.98 11.77
CA GLU A 220 14.58 -9.57 10.46
C GLU A 220 13.08 -9.76 10.29
N HIS A 221 12.62 -10.19 9.11
CA HIS A 221 11.21 -10.53 8.91
C HIS A 221 10.77 -11.63 9.88
N GLY A 222 9.70 -11.36 10.64
CA GLY A 222 9.05 -12.31 11.52
C GLY A 222 7.97 -13.12 10.79
N GLN A 223 7.49 -14.16 11.44
CA GLN A 223 6.38 -14.98 10.94
C GLN A 223 5.48 -15.45 12.07
N ILE A 224 4.20 -15.61 11.76
CA ILE A 224 3.22 -16.32 12.58
C ILE A 224 2.77 -17.54 11.79
N LYS A 225 3.24 -18.72 12.21
CA LYS A 225 2.87 -20.00 11.60
C LYS A 225 1.54 -20.49 12.15
N VAL A 226 0.69 -20.99 11.27
CA VAL A 226 -0.64 -21.51 11.61
C VAL A 226 -0.62 -23.02 11.51
N PHE A 227 -0.97 -23.70 12.60
CA PHE A 227 -1.01 -25.16 12.66
C PHE A 227 -2.42 -25.66 12.96
N ALA A 228 -2.95 -26.54 12.13
CA ALA A 228 -4.13 -27.32 12.46
C ALA A 228 -3.71 -28.58 13.23
N LYS A 229 -4.44 -28.91 14.30
CA LYS A 229 -4.16 -30.05 15.16
C LYS A 229 -5.43 -30.82 15.46
N LEU A 230 -5.39 -32.13 15.22
CA LEU A 230 -6.42 -33.10 15.61
C LEU A 230 -5.72 -34.29 16.28
N GLY A 231 -5.96 -34.49 17.57
CA GLY A 231 -5.25 -35.50 18.36
C GLY A 231 -3.73 -35.30 18.32
N ALA A 232 -3.00 -36.31 17.82
CA ALA A 232 -1.54 -36.27 17.67
C ALA A 232 -1.06 -35.63 16.34
N ILE A 233 -1.95 -35.47 15.36
CA ILE A 233 -1.60 -34.93 14.05
C ILE A 233 -1.54 -33.42 14.15
N LYS A 234 -0.46 -32.84 13.63
CA LYS A 234 -0.25 -31.39 13.53
C LYS A 234 0.35 -31.04 12.18
N ILE A 235 -0.33 -30.19 11.41
CA ILE A 235 0.09 -29.78 10.06
C ILE A 235 0.07 -28.26 9.98
N GLU A 236 1.07 -27.68 9.32
CA GLU A 236 1.11 -26.24 9.03
C GLU A 236 0.17 -25.93 7.86
N VAL A 237 -0.83 -25.07 8.08
CA VAL A 237 -1.93 -24.79 7.14
C VAL A 237 -1.98 -23.32 6.71
N GLY A 238 -1.08 -22.48 7.22
CA GLY A 238 -0.99 -21.08 6.82
C GLY A 238 0.15 -20.33 7.49
N ARG A 239 0.41 -19.11 7.01
CA ARG A 239 1.44 -18.20 7.55
C ARG A 239 1.01 -16.74 7.40
N LEU A 240 1.41 -15.92 8.36
CA LEU A 240 1.51 -14.47 8.22
C LEU A 240 2.98 -14.08 8.27
N MET A 241 3.46 -13.30 7.30
CA MET A 241 4.76 -12.65 7.38
C MET A 241 4.62 -11.30 8.08
N VAL A 242 5.57 -10.96 8.94
CA VAL A 242 5.60 -9.67 9.63
C VAL A 242 6.89 -8.97 9.25
N TYR A 243 6.75 -7.81 8.64
CA TYR A 243 7.86 -7.03 8.13
C TYR A 243 8.77 -6.58 9.29
N GLN A 244 10.09 -6.51 9.02
CA GLN A 244 11.08 -6.12 10.03
C GLN A 244 10.78 -4.69 10.52
N ASN A 245 10.95 -4.43 11.81
CA ASN A 245 10.53 -3.16 12.41
C ASN A 245 11.53 -2.57 13.41
N ASN A 246 12.76 -3.07 13.43
CA ASN A 246 13.88 -2.47 14.15
C ASN A 246 14.41 -1.18 13.51
N GLN A 247 14.09 -0.94 12.24
CA GLN A 247 14.52 0.25 11.49
C GLN A 247 13.33 1.06 11.01
N ILE A 248 13.13 2.22 11.65
CA ILE A 248 12.04 3.15 11.34
C ILE A 248 12.58 4.29 10.46
N GLY A 249 12.00 4.45 9.28
CA GLY A 249 12.33 5.56 8.39
C GLY A 249 11.77 6.87 8.94
N LYS A 250 12.48 7.98 8.70
CA LYS A 250 11.97 9.32 8.98
C LYS A 250 11.96 10.16 7.71
N ALA A 251 10.79 10.70 7.37
CA ALA A 251 10.64 11.65 6.27
C ALA A 251 10.36 13.05 6.82
N LYS A 252 11.05 14.06 6.29
CA LYS A 252 10.80 15.46 6.63
C LYS A 252 10.03 16.10 5.49
N ILE A 253 8.87 16.68 5.79
CA ILE A 253 8.05 17.37 4.79
C ILE A 253 7.89 18.83 5.20
N VAL A 254 8.29 19.74 4.31
CA VAL A 254 8.09 21.19 4.45
C VAL A 254 6.86 21.57 3.64
N VAL A 255 5.81 22.06 4.29
CA VAL A 255 4.60 22.49 3.60
C VAL A 255 4.72 23.98 3.26
N VAL A 256 4.58 24.30 1.97
CA VAL A 256 4.73 25.67 1.45
C VAL A 256 3.41 26.12 0.82
N ASN A 257 2.78 27.14 1.37
CA ASN A 257 1.62 27.78 0.75
C ASN A 257 2.10 28.79 -0.30
N VAL A 258 1.80 28.56 -1.56
CA VAL A 258 2.12 29.48 -2.66
C VAL A 258 0.99 30.49 -2.83
N ILE A 259 1.25 31.76 -2.54
CA ILE A 259 0.27 32.84 -2.64
C ILE A 259 0.52 33.60 -3.93
N THR A 260 -0.41 33.49 -4.88
CA THR A 260 -0.29 34.08 -6.22
C THR A 260 -1.15 35.33 -6.42
N ASN A 261 -2.13 35.57 -5.54
CA ASN A 261 -3.04 36.69 -5.64
C ASN A 261 -3.61 37.10 -4.27
N TYR A 262 -4.06 38.36 -4.19
CA TYR A 262 -4.80 38.90 -3.04
C TYR A 262 -6.25 39.18 -3.46
N ASP A 263 -7.19 38.94 -2.55
CA ASP A 263 -8.59 39.35 -2.67
C ASP A 263 -8.90 40.39 -1.58
N ASN A 264 -9.39 41.57 -1.97
CA ASN A 264 -9.66 42.68 -1.05
C ASN A 264 -8.48 42.99 -0.09
N ASN A 265 -7.26 43.05 -0.64
CA ASN A 265 -5.99 43.22 0.09
C ASN A 265 -5.66 42.12 1.11
N LYS A 266 -6.34 40.97 1.06
CA LYS A 266 -6.04 39.80 1.88
C LYS A 266 -5.41 38.71 1.02
N LYS A 267 -4.38 38.05 1.56
CA LYS A 267 -3.73 36.89 0.93
C LYS A 267 -4.75 35.80 0.66
N VAL A 268 -4.82 35.29 -0.56
CA VAL A 268 -5.62 34.10 -0.89
C VAL A 268 -4.77 32.87 -0.59
N ILE A 269 -4.91 32.33 0.62
CA ILE A 269 -4.15 31.15 1.07
C ILE A 269 -4.75 29.89 0.40
N PRO A 270 -3.92 29.04 -0.22
CA PRO A 270 -4.35 27.74 -0.71
C PRO A 270 -4.99 26.91 0.39
N ARG A 271 -5.99 26.09 0.03
CA ARG A 271 -6.65 25.23 1.00
C ARG A 271 -5.62 24.25 1.59
N SER A 272 -5.33 24.37 2.88
CA SER A 272 -4.53 23.39 3.61
C SER A 272 -5.36 22.14 3.91
N TYR A 273 -4.71 20.97 4.01
CA TYR A 273 -5.33 19.75 4.50
C TYR A 273 -5.15 19.64 6.04
N PRO A 274 -6.21 19.87 6.86
CA PRO A 274 -6.05 20.10 8.30
C PRO A 274 -5.50 18.92 9.11
N ILE A 275 -5.56 17.71 8.55
CA ILE A 275 -5.17 16.45 9.21
C ILE A 275 -4.01 15.75 8.48
N LEU A 276 -3.15 16.52 7.79
CA LEU A 276 -2.04 15.97 6.99
C LEU A 276 -1.11 15.07 7.81
N ASN A 277 -0.73 15.52 9.02
CA ASN A 277 0.11 14.73 9.92
C ASN A 277 -0.52 13.38 10.27
N TYR A 278 -1.84 13.38 10.51
CA TYR A 278 -2.58 12.16 10.82
C TYR A 278 -2.58 11.22 9.61
N PHE A 279 -2.89 11.74 8.42
CA PHE A 279 -2.97 10.95 7.21
C PHE A 279 -1.63 10.29 6.85
N PHE A 280 -0.53 11.04 6.96
CA PHE A 280 0.83 10.55 6.73
C PHE A 280 1.28 9.50 7.76
N ASN A 281 1.06 9.76 9.05
CA ASN A 281 1.57 8.89 10.11
C ASN A 281 0.63 7.75 10.53
N TYR A 282 -0.63 7.75 10.10
CA TYR A 282 -1.62 6.78 10.57
C TYR A 282 -2.49 6.18 9.46
N GLN A 283 -2.39 6.60 8.20
CA GLN A 283 -3.21 6.06 7.10
C GLN A 283 -2.45 5.81 5.78
N SER A 284 -1.15 6.08 5.73
CA SER A 284 -0.35 5.95 4.51
C SER A 284 1.09 5.48 4.78
N PHE A 285 2.02 6.36 5.12
CA PHE A 285 3.44 6.03 5.21
C PHE A 285 3.81 5.17 6.42
N ASN A 286 2.93 5.09 7.43
CA ASN A 286 3.01 4.07 8.49
C ASN A 286 3.01 2.64 7.94
N GLN A 287 2.39 2.40 6.78
CA GLN A 287 2.40 1.09 6.12
C GLN A 287 3.82 0.63 5.77
N ALA A 288 4.72 1.58 5.51
CA ALA A 288 6.12 1.35 5.20
C ALA A 288 7.07 1.60 6.38
N MET A 289 6.55 1.69 7.62
CA MET A 289 7.36 1.99 8.81
C MET A 289 8.09 3.33 8.73
N ILE A 290 7.47 4.33 8.09
CA ILE A 290 8.00 5.69 7.98
C ILE A 290 7.20 6.61 8.89
N LYS A 291 7.90 7.35 9.75
CA LYS A 291 7.36 8.46 10.54
C LYS A 291 7.61 9.75 9.78
N VAL A 292 6.55 10.52 9.53
CA VAL A 292 6.62 11.80 8.85
C VAL A 292 6.65 12.93 9.86
N GLU A 293 7.66 13.79 9.75
CA GLU A 293 7.79 15.04 10.48
C GLU A 293 7.37 16.19 9.55
N LEU A 294 6.26 16.87 9.88
CA LEU A 294 5.87 18.09 9.21
C LEU A 294 6.65 19.27 9.81
N LYS A 295 7.54 19.87 9.01
CA LYS A 295 8.18 21.14 9.34
C LYS A 295 7.18 22.29 9.17
N LYS A 296 7.47 23.43 9.82
CA LYS A 296 6.61 24.61 9.90
C LYS A 296 6.09 25.02 8.53
N ASN A 297 4.79 25.32 8.45
CA ASN A 297 4.17 25.87 7.24
C ASN A 297 4.82 27.22 6.89
N GLU A 298 5.24 27.36 5.64
CA GLU A 298 5.81 28.59 5.10
C GLU A 298 4.87 29.20 4.06
N ASP A 299 4.60 30.49 4.19
CA ASP A 299 3.89 31.25 3.17
C ASP A 299 4.90 31.84 2.18
N PHE A 300 4.91 31.31 0.96
CA PHE A 300 5.68 31.85 -0.15
C PHE A 300 4.83 32.83 -0.95
N ASP A 301 4.98 34.11 -0.60
CA ASP A 301 4.13 35.19 -1.11
C ASP A 301 4.70 35.82 -2.39
N LEU A 302 4.49 35.13 -3.51
CA LEU A 302 4.87 35.60 -4.83
C LEU A 302 4.18 36.93 -5.17
N TYR A 303 2.91 37.10 -4.77
CA TYR A 303 2.20 38.34 -5.03
C TYR A 303 2.91 39.52 -4.37
N ALA A 304 3.29 39.44 -3.08
CA ALA A 304 4.02 40.51 -2.40
C ALA A 304 5.36 40.85 -3.06
N LEU A 305 6.07 39.85 -3.58
CA LEU A 305 7.41 40.01 -4.13
C LEU A 305 7.44 40.55 -5.57
N ARG A 306 6.31 40.53 -6.29
CA ARG A 306 6.25 40.80 -7.74
C ARG A 306 6.82 42.16 -8.18
N ASN A 307 6.61 43.22 -7.39
CA ASN A 307 6.99 44.58 -7.79
C ASN A 307 8.51 44.81 -7.78
N GLU A 308 9.24 43.99 -7.02
CA GLU A 308 10.70 44.09 -6.86
C GLU A 308 11.44 43.05 -7.72
N ASN A 309 10.71 42.08 -8.29
CA ASN A 309 11.28 40.89 -8.91
C ASN A 309 10.58 40.59 -10.25
N PRO A 310 11.14 41.04 -11.39
CA PRO A 310 10.51 40.90 -12.70
C PRO A 310 10.23 39.45 -13.12
N ASP A 311 11.04 38.48 -12.68
CA ASP A 311 10.82 37.05 -12.95
C ASP A 311 9.56 36.50 -12.24
N ILE A 312 9.23 37.01 -11.05
CA ILE A 312 7.98 36.72 -10.35
C ILE A 312 6.79 37.37 -11.07
N GLU A 313 6.91 38.64 -11.47
CA GLU A 313 5.87 39.34 -12.21
C GLU A 313 5.50 38.59 -13.49
N ILE A 314 6.50 38.21 -14.30
CA ILE A 314 6.33 37.42 -15.51
C ILE A 314 5.64 36.08 -15.20
N PHE A 315 6.06 35.37 -14.14
CA PHE A 315 5.43 34.12 -13.74
C PHE A 315 3.95 34.28 -13.40
N LEU A 316 3.59 35.30 -12.61
CA LEU A 316 2.21 35.56 -12.23
C LEU A 316 1.37 35.99 -13.44
N ASP A 317 1.93 36.75 -14.36
CA ASP A 317 1.22 37.22 -15.56
C ASP A 317 1.00 36.11 -16.57
N ASP A 318 1.99 35.22 -16.77
CA ASP A 318 1.80 34.03 -17.59
C ASP A 318 0.65 33.16 -17.05
N MET A 319 0.51 33.12 -15.71
CA MET A 319 -0.53 32.33 -15.05
C MET A 319 -1.92 32.92 -15.22
N LYS A 320 -2.05 34.25 -15.14
CA LYS A 320 -3.32 34.95 -15.38
C LYS A 320 -3.75 34.90 -16.83
N ASN A 321 -2.80 35.05 -17.76
CA ASN A 321 -3.11 35.16 -19.20
C ASN A 321 -3.32 33.80 -19.88
N HIS A 322 -3.25 32.70 -19.12
CA HIS A 322 -3.24 31.33 -19.66
C HIS A 322 -2.18 31.13 -20.77
N ASN A 323 -1.07 31.89 -20.73
CA ASN A 323 -0.02 31.85 -21.76
C ASN A 323 0.67 30.48 -21.84
N TYR A 324 0.47 29.61 -20.84
CA TYR A 324 0.92 28.22 -20.87
C TYR A 324 0.14 27.33 -21.85
N ARG A 325 -0.93 27.83 -22.49
CA ARG A 325 -1.69 27.09 -23.51
C ARG A 325 -0.89 26.71 -24.76
N THR A 326 0.31 27.28 -24.97
CA THR A 326 1.21 26.87 -26.06
C THR A 326 2.15 25.73 -25.66
N ASN A 327 2.30 25.43 -24.36
CA ASN A 327 3.08 24.31 -23.87
C ASN A 327 2.19 23.08 -23.69
N GLU A 328 2.65 21.91 -24.13
CA GLU A 328 1.89 20.65 -24.01
C GLU A 328 1.74 20.18 -22.55
N LYS A 329 2.64 20.62 -21.64
CA LYS A 329 2.68 20.24 -20.21
C LYS A 329 2.81 21.43 -19.24
N PRO A 330 1.78 22.29 -19.10
CA PRO A 330 1.78 23.41 -18.16
C PRO A 330 2.13 23.04 -16.72
N SER A 331 1.70 21.87 -16.22
CA SER A 331 1.97 21.42 -14.85
C SER A 331 3.48 21.32 -14.55
N THR A 332 4.24 20.79 -15.50
CA THR A 332 5.69 20.59 -15.41
C THR A 332 6.41 21.93 -15.42
N GLU A 333 5.98 22.83 -16.29
CA GLU A 333 6.55 24.18 -16.36
C GLU A 333 6.32 24.95 -15.05
N ILE A 334 5.10 24.90 -14.51
CA ILE A 334 4.79 25.52 -13.21
C ILE A 334 5.67 24.95 -12.11
N ARG A 335 5.81 23.62 -12.02
CA ARG A 335 6.68 22.97 -11.03
C ARG A 335 8.11 23.48 -11.15
N ASN A 336 8.68 23.49 -12.35
CA ASN A 336 10.07 23.88 -12.58
C ASN A 336 10.29 25.37 -12.24
N ARG A 337 9.38 26.26 -12.65
CA ARG A 337 9.48 27.69 -12.33
C ARG A 337 9.27 27.96 -10.84
N LEU A 338 8.33 27.28 -10.19
CA LEU A 338 8.17 27.37 -8.73
C LEU A 338 9.41 26.88 -7.99
N CYS A 339 10.09 25.84 -8.48
CA CYS A 339 11.35 25.37 -7.92
C CYS A 339 12.39 26.50 -7.94
N ALA A 340 12.62 27.09 -9.11
CA ALA A 340 13.61 28.14 -9.30
C ALA A 340 13.28 29.42 -8.50
N LEU A 341 12.00 29.83 -8.49
CA LEU A 341 11.55 30.98 -7.72
C LEU A 341 11.67 30.73 -6.22
N TYR A 342 11.28 29.54 -5.76
CA TYR A 342 11.43 29.19 -4.35
C TYR A 342 12.91 29.23 -4.00
N GLU A 343 13.80 28.50 -4.67
CA GLU A 343 15.26 28.49 -4.42
C GLU A 343 15.92 29.88 -4.37
N LYS A 344 15.35 30.88 -5.05
CA LYS A 344 15.87 32.23 -5.09
C LYS A 344 15.29 33.15 -3.99
N TYR A 345 14.02 32.98 -3.64
CA TYR A 345 13.27 33.96 -2.85
C TYR A 345 12.56 33.37 -1.62
N GLY A 346 12.53 32.06 -1.48
CA GLY A 346 11.88 31.32 -0.40
C GLY A 346 12.59 31.53 0.94
N LYS A 347 11.87 31.26 2.04
CA LYS A 347 12.42 31.34 3.40
C LYS A 347 13.14 30.03 3.72
N HIS A 348 14.27 29.84 3.08
CA HIS A 348 14.96 28.56 3.11
C HIS A 348 15.55 28.16 4.46
N ASP A 349 15.28 26.92 4.86
CA ASP A 349 16.18 26.03 5.63
C ASP A 349 17.03 25.19 4.65
N LEU A 350 17.41 25.74 3.48
CA LEU A 350 18.37 25.08 2.61
C LEU A 350 19.70 25.23 3.32
N GLU A 351 20.27 24.12 3.80
CA GLU A 351 21.67 24.02 4.25
C GLU A 351 22.67 24.30 3.08
N GLY A 352 22.37 25.28 2.21
CA GLY A 352 23.10 25.62 0.99
C GLY A 352 22.86 24.69 -0.21
N LYS A 353 21.82 23.83 -0.20
CA LYS A 353 21.59 22.81 -1.25
C LYS A 353 20.32 23.11 -2.06
N PRO A 354 20.28 22.85 -3.39
CA PRO A 354 19.05 22.87 -4.19
C PRO A 354 17.98 21.90 -3.66
N ILE A 355 16.70 22.16 -3.96
CA ILE A 355 15.57 21.32 -3.49
C ILE A 355 15.75 19.88 -3.97
N ASN A 356 16.02 19.70 -5.26
CA ASN A 356 16.21 18.38 -5.86
C ASN A 356 17.65 17.86 -5.74
N ASP A 357 18.46 18.38 -4.81
CA ASP A 357 19.79 17.81 -4.55
C ASP A 357 19.66 16.43 -3.89
N LYS A 358 20.49 15.47 -4.31
CA LYS A 358 20.51 14.11 -3.75
C LYS A 358 20.81 14.02 -2.25
N LYS A 359 21.38 15.06 -1.64
CA LYS A 359 21.66 15.16 -0.19
C LYS A 359 20.60 15.97 0.55
N GLN A 360 19.57 16.46 -0.15
CA GLN A 360 18.40 17.05 0.48
C GLN A 360 17.49 15.93 0.99
N LEU A 361 17.19 15.94 2.29
CA LEU A 361 16.35 14.94 2.96
C LEU A 361 14.92 15.43 3.18
N SER A 362 14.64 16.70 2.90
CA SER A 362 13.31 17.28 3.08
C SER A 362 12.56 17.30 1.75
N THR A 363 11.36 16.73 1.72
CA THR A 363 10.40 16.91 0.62
C THR A 363 9.65 18.24 0.83
N TYR A 364 9.64 19.08 -0.18
CA TYR A 364 8.90 20.35 -0.21
C TYR A 364 7.56 20.14 -0.91
N LEU A 365 6.49 20.28 -0.14
CA LEU A 365 5.10 20.11 -0.56
C LEU A 365 4.46 21.48 -0.74
N PHE A 366 4.38 21.94 -1.98
CA PHE A 366 3.81 23.22 -2.36
C PHE A 366 2.31 23.08 -2.57
N PHE A 367 1.51 23.86 -1.84
CA PHE A 367 0.08 24.00 -2.07
C PHE A 367 -0.18 25.27 -2.88
N THR A 368 -0.98 25.17 -3.93
CA THR A 368 -1.30 26.32 -4.78
C THR A 368 -2.75 26.26 -5.28
N ASN A 369 -3.35 27.44 -5.51
CA ASN A 369 -4.68 27.56 -6.13
C ASN A 369 -4.63 27.58 -7.67
N LEU A 370 -3.48 27.26 -8.25
CA LEU A 370 -3.34 27.10 -9.70
C LEU A 370 -4.06 25.82 -10.16
N SER A 371 -4.59 25.85 -11.38
CA SER A 371 -5.30 24.73 -12.01
C SER A 371 -4.80 24.53 -13.46
N PRO A 372 -3.60 23.94 -13.67
CA PRO A 372 -3.12 23.63 -15.01
C PRO A 372 -3.92 22.49 -15.64
N SER A 373 -3.97 22.47 -16.96
CA SER A 373 -4.52 21.37 -17.77
C SER A 373 -3.45 21.00 -18.79
N ASP A 374 -2.93 19.78 -18.69
CA ASP A 374 -1.96 19.23 -19.64
C ASP A 374 -2.70 18.57 -20.81
N VAL A 375 -2.09 18.55 -21.99
CA VAL A 375 -2.72 18.00 -23.21
C VAL A 375 -3.07 16.51 -23.07
N ASP A 376 -2.25 15.76 -22.31
CA ASP A 376 -2.44 14.33 -22.05
C ASP A 376 -3.30 14.04 -20.81
N SER A 377 -3.77 15.08 -20.10
CA SER A 377 -4.55 14.95 -18.88
C SER A 377 -6.05 15.05 -19.16
N VAL A 378 -6.84 14.20 -18.49
CA VAL A 378 -8.29 14.33 -18.47
C VAL A 378 -8.63 15.45 -17.49
N GLY A 379 -8.95 16.64 -18.01
CA GLY A 379 -9.29 17.81 -17.21
C GLY A 379 -8.08 18.54 -16.63
N PHE A 380 -8.17 18.92 -15.35
CA PHE A 380 -7.15 19.70 -14.64
C PHE A 380 -6.26 18.76 -13.82
N VAL A 381 -4.95 19.00 -13.87
CA VAL A 381 -3.96 18.21 -13.14
C VAL A 381 -4.11 18.45 -11.63
N GLY A 382 -4.19 17.36 -10.85
CA GLY A 382 -4.37 17.41 -9.39
C GLY A 382 -3.08 17.75 -8.65
N GLY A 383 -1.95 17.23 -9.11
CA GLY A 383 -0.63 17.51 -8.58
C GLY A 383 0.47 17.00 -9.51
N ILE A 384 1.70 17.32 -9.16
CA ILE A 384 2.88 16.81 -9.85
C ILE A 384 4.06 16.74 -8.88
N ALA A 385 4.82 15.67 -8.96
CA ALA A 385 6.08 15.51 -8.24
C ALA A 385 7.28 15.42 -9.20
N THR A 386 8.47 15.69 -8.67
CA THR A 386 9.71 15.17 -9.26
C THR A 386 9.91 13.76 -8.72
N ILE A 387 9.94 12.74 -9.60
CA ILE A 387 10.14 11.35 -9.15
C ILE A 387 11.56 11.21 -8.61
N GLY A 388 11.71 10.59 -7.43
CA GLY A 388 12.97 10.39 -6.69
C GLY A 388 14.06 9.54 -7.35
N THR A 389 14.08 9.36 -8.68
CA THR A 389 14.97 8.41 -9.36
C THR A 389 16.45 8.77 -9.20
N LYS A 390 17.09 8.33 -8.10
CA LYS A 390 18.54 8.33 -7.80
C LYS A 390 19.33 9.66 -7.95
N GLU A 391 18.70 10.72 -8.43
CA GLU A 391 19.30 12.03 -8.75
C GLU A 391 18.60 13.19 -8.02
N GLY A 392 17.55 12.91 -7.24
CA GLY A 392 16.71 13.90 -6.56
C GLY A 392 15.23 13.75 -6.91
N GLY A 393 14.34 14.24 -6.04
CA GLY A 393 12.89 14.17 -6.22
C GLY A 393 12.09 14.76 -5.08
N ASN A 394 12.58 15.86 -4.49
CA ASN A 394 12.09 16.37 -3.22
C ASN A 394 11.08 17.52 -3.40
N MET A 395 10.47 17.65 -4.57
CA MET A 395 9.48 18.69 -4.84
C MET A 395 8.18 18.07 -5.28
N VAL A 396 7.11 18.48 -4.59
CA VAL A 396 5.73 18.11 -4.87
C VAL A 396 4.90 19.37 -4.96
N VAL A 397 4.12 19.53 -6.01
CA VAL A 397 3.18 20.65 -6.18
C VAL A 397 1.77 20.08 -6.23
N MET A 398 0.95 20.45 -5.26
CA MET A 398 -0.49 20.18 -5.26
C MET A 398 -1.23 21.38 -5.84
N PHE A 399 -1.94 21.14 -6.94
CA PHE A 399 -2.81 22.11 -7.57
C PHE A 399 -4.20 22.10 -6.91
N GLN A 400 -5.00 23.11 -7.22
CA GLN A 400 -6.29 23.35 -6.57
C GLN A 400 -7.17 22.09 -6.55
N GLN A 401 -7.20 21.33 -7.64
CA GLN A 401 -8.02 20.12 -7.74
C GLN A 401 -7.56 18.98 -6.81
N GLY A 402 -6.25 18.81 -6.62
CA GLY A 402 -5.70 17.76 -5.77
C GLY A 402 -5.79 18.06 -4.27
N LEU A 403 -6.01 19.32 -3.88
CA LEU A 403 -6.09 19.74 -2.47
C LEU A 403 -7.35 19.24 -1.74
N HIS A 404 -8.32 18.67 -2.47
CA HIS A 404 -9.60 18.23 -1.90
C HIS A 404 -9.60 16.77 -1.40
N LYS A 405 -8.62 15.94 -1.81
CA LYS A 405 -8.56 14.52 -1.48
C LYS A 405 -7.21 14.18 -0.85
N GLY A 406 -7.23 13.63 0.38
CA GLY A 406 -6.00 13.26 1.10
C GLY A 406 -5.19 12.20 0.33
N SER A 407 -5.86 11.26 -0.33
CA SER A 407 -5.21 10.23 -1.16
C SER A 407 -4.41 10.80 -2.32
N SER A 408 -4.88 11.89 -2.96
CA SER A 408 -4.13 12.59 -4.00
C SER A 408 -2.85 13.20 -3.46
N ILE A 409 -2.87 13.77 -2.25
CA ILE A 409 -1.65 14.32 -1.62
C ILE A 409 -0.65 13.19 -1.33
N VAL A 410 -1.11 12.04 -0.82
CA VAL A 410 -0.22 10.89 -0.57
C VAL A 410 0.34 10.33 -1.87
N HIS A 411 -0.47 10.21 -2.92
CA HIS A 411 -0.04 9.77 -4.24
C HIS A 411 1.15 10.60 -4.75
N GLU A 412 1.00 11.93 -4.74
CA GLU A 412 2.05 12.83 -5.22
C GLU A 412 3.29 12.83 -4.31
N VAL A 413 3.12 12.75 -2.98
CA VAL A 413 4.25 12.62 -2.07
C VAL A 413 4.95 11.27 -2.24
N ALA A 414 4.23 10.19 -2.53
CA ALA A 414 4.83 8.88 -2.73
C ALA A 414 5.73 8.83 -3.99
N HIS A 415 5.48 9.65 -5.00
CA HIS A 415 6.43 9.86 -6.10
C HIS A 415 7.78 10.46 -5.63
N SER A 416 7.76 11.32 -4.61
CA SER A 416 8.99 11.85 -3.99
C SER A 416 9.81 10.75 -3.28
N PHE A 417 9.17 9.64 -2.92
CA PHE A 417 9.80 8.44 -2.36
C PHE A 417 10.03 7.36 -3.43
N SER A 418 10.33 7.79 -4.67
CA SER A 418 10.65 6.94 -5.82
C SER A 418 9.56 5.98 -6.29
N LEU A 419 8.32 6.11 -5.81
CA LEU A 419 7.24 5.28 -6.34
C LEU A 419 6.80 5.78 -7.72
N CYS A 420 6.49 4.84 -8.61
CA CYS A 420 5.85 5.12 -9.90
C CYS A 420 4.44 4.53 -9.90
N HIS A 421 3.64 4.91 -10.90
CA HIS A 421 2.32 4.32 -11.09
C HIS A 421 2.39 2.80 -11.25
N THR A 422 1.35 2.12 -10.76
CA THR A 422 1.22 0.65 -10.84
C THR A 422 1.02 0.15 -12.27
N PHE A 423 0.57 1.02 -13.18
CA PHE A 423 0.21 0.68 -14.57
C PHE A 423 1.23 1.16 -15.61
N GLU A 424 2.23 1.95 -15.23
CA GLU A 424 3.15 2.55 -16.20
C GLU A 424 4.29 1.61 -16.61
N PRO A 425 4.50 1.40 -17.93
CA PRO A 425 5.70 0.75 -18.43
C PRO A 425 6.87 1.75 -18.31
N SER A 426 7.72 1.55 -17.29
CA SER A 426 8.94 2.34 -17.13
C SER A 426 10.15 1.41 -17.11
N PRO A 427 11.20 1.66 -17.90
CA PRO A 427 12.48 0.94 -17.80
C PRO A 427 13.08 0.99 -16.38
N ALA A 428 12.74 2.03 -15.60
CA ALA A 428 13.18 2.21 -14.23
C ALA A 428 12.32 1.43 -13.20
N ASN A 429 11.10 1.02 -13.57
CA ASN A 429 10.20 0.28 -12.69
C ASN A 429 9.90 -1.12 -13.25
N LYS A 430 10.71 -2.10 -12.84
CA LYS A 430 10.57 -3.54 -13.18
C LYS A 430 9.52 -4.27 -12.34
N LYS A 431 8.71 -3.58 -11.53
CA LYS A 431 7.67 -4.22 -10.72
C LYS A 431 6.45 -4.60 -11.57
N PRO A 432 5.67 -5.62 -11.15
CA PRO A 432 4.49 -6.08 -11.88
C PRO A 432 3.51 -4.94 -12.18
N LYS A 433 2.91 -4.97 -13.37
CA LYS A 433 1.98 -3.92 -13.81
C LYS A 433 0.53 -4.33 -13.59
N PHE A 434 -0.31 -3.33 -13.29
CA PHE A 434 -1.74 -3.51 -13.05
C PHE A 434 -2.57 -2.69 -14.03
N HIS A 435 -3.81 -3.10 -14.26
CA HIS A 435 -4.79 -2.28 -14.98
C HIS A 435 -5.12 -1.01 -14.19
N ARG A 436 -5.00 0.14 -14.85
CA ARG A 436 -5.21 1.48 -14.28
C ARG A 436 -6.63 1.63 -13.76
N GLY A 437 -6.77 2.10 -12.52
CA GLY A 437 -8.03 2.48 -11.89
C GLY A 437 -8.83 1.30 -11.33
N TYR A 438 -8.15 0.19 -10.99
CA TYR A 438 -8.79 -1.02 -10.50
C TYR A 438 -8.25 -1.51 -9.14
N THR A 439 -7.23 -0.87 -8.59
CA THR A 439 -6.65 -1.27 -7.30
C THR A 439 -6.94 -0.23 -6.22
N ASP A 440 -6.84 -0.66 -4.95
CA ASP A 440 -6.86 0.21 -3.76
C ASP A 440 -5.47 0.82 -3.46
N ASN A 441 -4.54 0.76 -4.41
CA ASN A 441 -3.18 1.23 -4.25
C ASN A 441 -3.12 2.76 -4.39
N PHE A 442 -2.36 3.44 -3.52
CA PHE A 442 -2.14 4.88 -3.63
C PHE A 442 -1.48 5.31 -4.94
N MET A 443 -0.70 4.45 -5.59
CA MET A 443 -0.04 4.72 -6.87
C MET A 443 -0.87 4.30 -8.09
N ASP A 444 -2.15 3.99 -7.89
CA ASP A 444 -3.12 3.84 -8.97
C ASP A 444 -3.92 5.14 -9.13
N TYR A 445 -4.87 5.16 -10.06
CA TYR A 445 -5.75 6.31 -10.27
C TYR A 445 -7.13 6.09 -9.66
N HIS A 446 -7.79 7.20 -9.37
CA HIS A 446 -9.18 7.25 -8.91
C HIS A 446 -10.20 6.98 -10.02
N GLU A 447 -9.74 6.85 -11.26
CA GLU A 447 -10.56 6.62 -12.45
C GLU A 447 -9.89 5.56 -13.34
N PHE A 448 -10.71 4.71 -13.96
CA PHE A 448 -10.30 3.81 -15.04
C PHE A 448 -10.85 4.29 -16.38
N ILE A 449 -10.15 3.94 -17.46
CA ILE A 449 -10.54 4.28 -18.82
C ILE A 449 -11.48 3.19 -19.38
N LYS A 450 -12.57 3.60 -20.02
CA LYS A 450 -13.58 2.72 -20.63
C LYS A 450 -13.28 2.35 -22.07
N SER A 451 -12.60 3.21 -22.81
CA SER A 451 -12.32 3.01 -24.25
C SER A 451 -11.00 3.64 -24.67
N SER A 452 -10.68 3.63 -25.97
CA SER A 452 -9.49 4.33 -26.47
C SER A 452 -9.58 5.85 -26.33
N ASP A 453 -10.76 6.42 -26.06
CA ASP A 453 -10.89 7.84 -25.71
C ASP A 453 -10.55 8.03 -24.22
N PRO A 454 -9.47 8.76 -23.89
CA PRO A 454 -9.10 8.99 -22.50
C PRO A 454 -10.17 9.78 -21.73
N ASN A 455 -11.09 10.50 -22.40
CA ASN A 455 -12.18 11.23 -21.76
C ASN A 455 -13.35 10.33 -21.37
N ASP A 456 -13.39 9.07 -21.83
CA ASP A 456 -14.41 8.10 -21.46
C ASP A 456 -13.91 7.26 -20.28
N HIS A 457 -14.29 7.67 -19.07
CA HIS A 457 -13.82 7.10 -17.80
C HIS A 457 -14.96 6.73 -16.84
N ASP A 458 -14.66 5.91 -15.84
CA ASP A 458 -15.47 5.73 -14.63
C ASP A 458 -14.63 5.87 -13.36
N ASP A 459 -15.32 6.03 -12.24
CA ASP A 459 -14.71 6.01 -10.92
C ASP A 459 -14.17 4.62 -10.59
N ASN A 460 -12.94 4.58 -10.08
CA ASN A 460 -12.39 3.42 -9.41
C ASN A 460 -13.26 3.11 -8.18
N LYS A 461 -13.83 1.90 -8.15
CA LYS A 461 -14.68 1.42 -7.05
C LYS A 461 -13.94 1.32 -5.71
N HIS A 462 -12.62 1.36 -5.73
CA HIS A 462 -11.77 1.27 -4.55
C HIS A 462 -11.33 2.66 -4.06
N GLU A 463 -11.50 2.91 -2.76
CA GLU A 463 -10.79 4.01 -2.11
C GLU A 463 -9.28 3.70 -2.16
N MET A 464 -8.44 4.64 -2.60
CA MET A 464 -6.98 4.46 -2.60
C MET A 464 -6.45 4.65 -1.17
N TYR A 465 -6.00 3.56 -0.54
CA TYR A 465 -5.55 3.58 0.85
C TYR A 465 -4.44 2.58 1.20
N SER A 466 -3.87 1.89 0.21
CA SER A 466 -2.84 0.87 0.45
C SER A 466 -1.59 1.06 -0.39
N PHE A 467 -0.48 0.50 0.08
CA PHE A 467 0.71 0.27 -0.72
C PHE A 467 0.99 -1.23 -0.78
N PHE A 468 1.51 -1.71 -1.90
CA PHE A 468 2.01 -3.07 -2.03
C PHE A 468 3.24 -3.28 -1.15
N LYS A 469 3.49 -4.52 -0.71
CA LYS A 469 4.64 -4.83 0.16
C LYS A 469 5.99 -4.39 -0.42
N TRP A 470 6.17 -4.49 -1.74
CA TRP A 470 7.42 -4.07 -2.38
C TRP A 470 7.55 -2.55 -2.47
N GLN A 471 6.44 -1.81 -2.45
CA GLN A 471 6.48 -0.35 -2.37
C GLN A 471 6.92 0.11 -0.98
N TRP A 472 6.63 -0.67 0.08
CA TRP A 472 7.18 -0.40 1.41
C TRP A 472 8.72 -0.44 1.39
N GLU A 473 9.30 -1.47 0.76
CA GLU A 473 10.75 -1.58 0.56
C GLU A 473 11.30 -0.40 -0.25
N MET A 474 10.68 -0.10 -1.40
CA MET A 474 11.11 1.00 -2.27
C MET A 474 11.13 2.34 -1.55
N MET A 475 10.07 2.68 -0.80
CA MET A 475 10.05 3.93 -0.04
C MET A 475 11.11 3.94 1.07
N ARG A 476 11.28 2.83 1.80
CA ARG A 476 12.30 2.74 2.86
C ARG A 476 13.72 2.87 2.32
N ASP A 477 13.97 2.47 1.07
CA ASP A 477 15.27 2.56 0.42
C ASP A 477 15.52 3.86 -0.34
N ASP A 478 14.54 4.77 -0.34
CA ASP A 478 14.69 6.08 -0.93
C ASP A 478 15.73 6.94 -0.18
N LEU A 479 16.47 7.78 -0.92
CA LEU A 479 17.56 8.59 -0.39
C LEU A 479 17.08 9.71 0.55
N SER A 480 15.83 10.15 0.40
CA SER A 480 15.22 11.18 1.25
C SER A 480 14.83 10.66 2.63
N ILE A 481 14.77 9.33 2.82
CA ILE A 481 14.39 8.72 4.10
C ILE A 481 15.60 8.58 5.01
N GLU A 482 15.58 9.31 6.12
CA GLU A 482 16.61 9.21 7.15
C GLU A 482 16.48 7.86 7.87
N LYS A 483 17.53 7.03 7.75
CA LYS A 483 17.67 5.76 8.48
C LYS A 483 18.53 6.00 9.72
N LYS A 484 17.95 5.90 10.91
CA LYS A 484 18.77 5.72 12.12
C LYS A 484 19.26 4.28 12.17
N TRP A 485 20.53 4.08 11.85
CA TRP A 485 21.21 2.84 12.17
C TRP A 485 21.57 2.89 13.65
N ASN A 486 21.02 1.98 14.43
CA ASN A 486 21.66 1.64 15.70
C ASN A 486 22.97 0.94 15.31
N ASN A 487 24.09 1.65 15.47
CA ASN A 487 25.41 1.06 15.36
C ASN A 487 25.43 -0.12 16.33
N LEU A 488 25.49 -1.34 15.77
CA LEU A 488 25.75 -2.58 16.51
C LEU A 488 27.15 -2.54 17.10
#